data_AF-A0A535FZF6-F1
#
_entry.id   AF-A0A535FZF6-F1
#
_cell.length_a   1.000
_cell.length_b   1.000
_cell.length_c   1.000
_cell.angle_alpha   90.00
_cell.angle_beta   90.00
_cell.angle_gamma   90.00
#
_symmetry.space_group_name_H-M   'P 1'
#
loop_
_entity.id
_entity.type
_entity.pdbx_description
1 polymer ?
#
loop_
_entity_poly.entity_id
_entity_poly.type
_entity_poly.pdbx_seq_one_letter_code
_entity_poly.pdbx_strand_id
1 'polypeptide(L)' 'MTGRRPEDMFFVPAGLRHVAVAPFRCGERDGTLQLSRRLPRPYAAGELLLLQLLAERLALLFAAGLTPNGANSATVGVER' A
#
# COMPACT_ATOMS: atom_id res chain seq x y z
N MET A 1 22.19 -11.58 18.65
CA MET A 1 20.97 -10.75 18.54
C MET A 1 20.93 -10.14 17.13
N THR A 2 20.42 -10.87 16.13
CA THR A 2 20.27 -10.34 14.77
C THR A 2 18.97 -9.56 14.70
N GLY A 3 19.03 -8.25 14.91
CA GLY A 3 17.88 -7.38 14.72
C GLY A 3 17.35 -7.52 13.29
N ARG A 4 16.02 -7.66 13.14
CA ARG A 4 15.37 -7.58 11.83
C ARG A 4 15.87 -6.31 11.15
N ARG A 5 16.39 -6.46 9.94
CA ARG A 5 16.80 -5.30 9.17
C ARG A 5 15.53 -4.55 8.75
N PRO A 6 15.55 -3.22 8.59
CA PRO A 6 14.37 -2.47 8.17
C PRO A 6 13.79 -3.03 6.85
N GLU A 7 14.64 -3.49 5.94
CA GLU A 7 14.23 -4.18 4.71
C GLU A 7 13.34 -5.42 4.92
N ASP A 8 13.45 -6.12 6.05
CA ASP A 8 12.61 -7.29 6.37
C ASP A 8 11.16 -6.90 6.71
N MET A 9 10.92 -5.65 7.13
CA MET A 9 9.56 -5.14 7.43
C MET A 9 8.78 -4.79 6.15
N PHE A 10 9.46 -4.62 5.02
CA PHE A 10 8.85 -4.10 3.79
C PHE A 10 8.92 -5.10 2.62
N PHE A 11 9.21 -6.38 2.89
CA PHE A 11 9.31 -7.44 1.86
C PHE A 11 10.19 -7.05 0.67
N VAL A 12 11.33 -6.41 0.93
CA VAL A 12 12.18 -5.81 -0.11
C VAL A 12 13.04 -6.89 -0.77
N PRO A 13 12.89 -7.17 -2.08
CA PRO A 13 13.79 -8.08 -2.80
C PRO A 13 15.27 -7.73 -2.64
N ALA A 14 16.13 -8.77 -2.61
CA ALA A 14 17.58 -8.60 -2.53
C ALA A 14 18.11 -7.66 -3.63
N GLY A 15 19.02 -6.76 -3.26
CA GLY A 15 19.69 -5.83 -4.19
C GLY A 15 18.97 -4.49 -4.41
N LEU A 16 17.84 -4.24 -3.75
CA LEU A 16 17.26 -2.90 -3.65
C LEU A 16 18.03 -2.09 -2.60
N ARG A 17 18.31 -0.83 -2.92
CA ARG A 17 19.16 0.05 -2.10
C ARG A 17 18.40 1.21 -1.49
N HIS A 18 17.30 1.62 -2.11
CA HIS A 18 16.41 2.66 -1.59
C HIS A 18 14.96 2.28 -1.80
N VAL A 19 14.14 2.57 -0.79
CA VAL A 19 12.70 2.40 -0.80
C VAL A 19 12.06 3.71 -0.38
N ALA A 20 11.07 4.15 -1.14
CA ALA A 20 10.17 5.24 -0.80
C ALA A 20 8.78 4.66 -0.53
N VAL A 21 8.12 5.17 0.50
CA VAL A 21 6.81 4.69 0.96
C VAL A 21 5.87 5.88 1.07
N ALA A 22 4.69 5.78 0.45
CA ALA A 22 3.62 6.75 0.56
C ALA A 22 2.38 6.07 1.19
N PRO A 23 1.93 6.49 2.38
CA PRO A 23 0.70 5.99 2.96
C PRO A 23 -0.52 6.56 2.23
N PHE A 24 -1.59 5.77 2.14
CA PHE A 24 -2.87 6.23 1.63
C PHE A 24 -4.03 5.58 2.39
N ARG A 25 -5.19 6.24 2.38
CA ARG A 25 -6.43 5.71 2.95
C ARG A 25 -7.48 5.57 1.86
N CYS A 26 -8.04 4.38 1.75
CA CYS A 26 -9.09 4.02 0.79
C CYS A 26 -10.34 3.58 1.56
N GLY A 27 -11.31 4.49 1.71
CA GLY A 27 -12.46 4.27 2.60
C GLY A 27 -12.00 4.03 4.04
N GLU A 28 -12.38 2.90 4.63
CA GLU A 28 -11.94 2.49 5.97
C GLU A 28 -10.64 1.67 5.99
N ARG A 29 -9.96 1.50 4.84
CA ARG A 29 -8.72 0.74 4.75
C ARG A 29 -7.51 1.65 4.63
N ASP A 30 -6.53 1.43 5.51
CA ASP A 30 -5.21 2.04 5.41
C ASP A 30 -4.28 1.15 4.58
N GLY A 31 -3.47 1.77 3.72
CA GLY A 31 -2.56 1.09 2.81
C GLY A 31 -1.27 1.89 2.59
N THR A 32 -0.28 1.24 1.98
CA THR A 32 0.98 1.90 1.59
C THR A 32 1.31 1.57 0.14
N LEU A 33 1.78 2.57 -0.59
CA LEU A 33 2.36 2.42 -1.92
C LEU A 33 3.88 2.49 -1.78
N GLN A 34 4.56 1.48 -2.30
CA GLN A 34 6.01 1.36 -2.18
C GLN A 34 6.67 1.45 -3.56
N LEU A 35 7.71 2.26 -3.65
CA LEU A 35 8.58 2.36 -4.81
C LEU A 35 10.01 2.03 -4.39
N SER A 36 10.64 1.09 -5.09
CA SER A 36 11.99 0.64 -4.76
C SER A 36 12.93 0.77 -5.95
N ARG A 37 14.21 1.04 -5.71
CA ARG A 37 15.24 1.08 -6.75
C ARG A 37 16.54 0.42 -6.31
N ARG A 38 17.24 -0.19 -7.27
CA ARG A 38 18.53 -0.86 -7.08
C ARG A 38 19.72 0.11 -7.08
N LEU A 39 19.61 1.23 -7.80
CA LEU A 39 20.63 2.27 -7.83
C LEU A 39 20.77 2.91 -6.43
N PRO A 40 22.00 3.13 -5.92
CA PRO A 40 22.25 3.77 -4.62
C PRO A 40 22.04 5.30 -4.70
N ARG A 41 20.89 5.73 -5.21
CA ARG A 41 20.53 7.14 -5.34
C ARG A 41 19.27 7.41 -4.51
N PRO A 42 19.27 8.42 -3.64
CA PRO A 42 18.05 8.82 -2.94
C PRO A 42 16.99 9.32 -3.91
N TYR A 43 15.72 9.23 -3.50
CA TYR A 43 14.63 9.84 -4.25
C TYR A 43 14.64 11.36 -4.06
N ALA A 44 14.45 12.09 -5.15
CA ALA A 44 14.28 13.54 -5.11
C ALA A 44 12.91 13.90 -4.52
N ALA A 45 12.79 15.11 -3.96
CA ALA A 45 11.53 15.59 -3.40
C ALA A 45 10.37 15.53 -4.41
N GLY A 46 10.62 15.86 -5.68
CA GLY A 46 9.61 15.74 -6.75
C GLY A 46 9.17 14.29 -7.01
N GLU A 47 10.08 13.33 -6.94
CA GLU A 47 9.74 11.90 -7.08
C GLU A 47 8.85 11.43 -5.92
N LEU A 48 9.13 11.91 -4.69
CA LEU A 48 8.32 11.60 -3.51
C LEU A 48 6.92 12.26 -3.57
N LEU A 49 6.83 13.50 -4.05
CA LEU A 49 5.56 14.19 -4.25
C LEU A 49 4.69 13.47 -5.29
N LEU A 50 5.29 13.01 -6.39
CA LEU A 50 4.58 12.20 -7.40
C LEU A 50 4.11 10.86 -6.83
N LEU A 51 4.94 10.20 -6.00
CA LEU A 51 4.56 8.96 -5.34
C LEU A 51 3.35 9.15 -4.42
N GLN A 52 3.34 10.24 -3.64
CA GLN A 52 2.21 10.58 -2.77
C GLN A 52 0.94 10.88 -3.57
N LEU A 53 1.05 11.72 -4.62
CA LEU A 53 -0.07 12.03 -5.51
C LEU A 53 -0.65 10.77 -6.16
N LEU A 54 0.22 9.85 -6.62
CA LEU A 54 -0.20 8.59 -7.20
C LEU A 54 -0.94 7.72 -6.17
N ALA A 55 -0.42 7.62 -4.95
CA ALA A 55 -1.04 6.87 -3.87
C ALA A 55 -2.46 7.39 -3.56
N GLU A 56 -2.64 8.71 -3.49
CA GLU A 56 -3.94 9.35 -3.28
C GLU A 56 -4.92 9.08 -4.42
N ARG A 57 -4.46 9.15 -5.67
CA ARG A 57 -5.31 8.87 -6.86
C ARG A 57 -5.74 7.41 -6.92
N LEU A 58 -4.84 6.49 -6.60
CA LEU A 58 -5.15 5.06 -6.51
C LEU A 58 -6.15 4.79 -5.38
N ALA A 59 -6.03 5.47 -4.24
CA ALA A 59 -6.97 5.33 -3.13
C ALA A 59 -8.41 5.73 -3.53
N LEU A 60 -8.55 6.83 -4.28
CA LEU A 60 -9.84 7.26 -4.83
C LEU A 60 -10.40 6.23 -5.82
N LEU A 61 -9.55 5.71 -6.70
CA LEU A 61 -9.94 4.69 -7.68
C LEU A 61 -10.42 3.40 -6.99
N PHE A 62 -9.67 2.92 -6.00
CA PHE A 62 -10.04 1.75 -5.23
C PHE A 62 -11.32 1.98 -4.42
N ALA A 63 -11.53 3.18 -3.86
CA ALA A 63 -12.74 3.49 -3.12
C ALA A 63 -13.98 3.43 -4.02
N ALA A 64 -13.87 3.88 -5.27
CA ALA A 64 -14.95 3.78 -6.25
C ALA A 64 -15.25 2.31 -6.63
N GLY A 65 -14.22 1.47 -6.72
CA GLY A 65 -14.36 0.02 -6.97
C GLY A 65 -14.86 -0.80 -5.76
N LEU A 66 -14.82 -0.23 -4.55
CA LEU A 66 -15.37 -0.84 -3.32
C LEU A 66 -16.88 -0.61 -3.16
N THR A 67 -17.56 -0.04 -4.16
CA THR A 67 -19.02 -0.02 -4.23
C THR A 67 -19.56 -1.43 -3.96
N PRO A 68 -20.60 -1.59 -3.12
CA PRO A 68 -20.98 -2.88 -2.57
C PRO A 68 -21.64 -3.75 -3.65
N ASN A 69 -20.84 -4.41 -4.50
CA ASN A 69 -21.32 -5.48 -5.39
C ASN A 69 -21.41 -6.83 -4.64
N GLY A 70 -21.82 -6.78 -3.38
CA GLY A 70 -21.68 -7.90 -2.46
C GLY A 70 -22.31 -7.67 -1.09
N ALA A 71 -23.49 -7.05 -1.03
CA ALA A 71 -24.44 -7.34 0.04
C ALA A 71 -24.96 -8.78 -0.14
N ASN A 72 -24.06 -9.78 -0.10
CA ASN A 72 -24.45 -11.16 0.04
C ASN A 72 -24.91 -11.28 1.49
N SER A 73 -26.20 -11.03 1.69
CA SER A 73 -26.89 -11.29 2.94
C SER A 73 -26.69 -12.77 3.23
N ALA A 74 -25.71 -13.09 4.07
CA ALA A 74 -25.63 -14.39 4.70
C ALA A 74 -26.86 -14.48 5.61
N THR A 75 -27.97 -14.93 5.05
CA THR A 75 -29.09 -15.52 5.77
C THR A 75 -28.52 -16.72 6.52
N VAL A 76 -28.01 -16.47 7.72
CA VAL A 76 -27.77 -17.50 8.72
C VAL A 76 -29.16 -18.02 9.08
N GLY A 77 -29.54 -19.11 8.40
CA GLY A 77 -30.69 -19.90 8.77
C GLY A 77 -30.48 -20.42 10.18
N VAL A 78 -31.20 -19.83 11.13
CA VAL A 78 -31.47 -20.47 12.42
C VAL A 78 -32.56 -21.50 12.15
N GLU A 79 -32.16 -22.73 11.85
CA GLU A 79 -33.06 -23.87 12.00
C GLU A 79 -33.14 -24.23 13.49
N ARG A 80 -34.37 -24.28 13.96
CA ARG A 80 -34.78 -24.74 15.30
C ARG A 80 -34.95 -26.25 15.30
#